data_AF-A0A441W9H5-F1
#
_entry.id   AF-A0A441W9H5-F1
#
_cell.length_a   1.000
_cell.length_b   1.000
_cell.length_c   1.000
_cell.angle_alpha   90.00
_cell.angle_beta   90.00
_cell.angle_gamma   90.00
#
_symmetry.space_group_name_H-M   'P 1'
#
loop_
_entity.id
_entity.type
_entity.pdbx_description
1 polymer ?
#
loop_
_entity_poly.entity_id
_entity_poly.type
_entity_poly.pdbx_seq_one_letter_code
_entity_poly.pdbx_strand_id
1 'polypeptide(L)'
;MQADLVYDVGMNNGDDTAYYLHRGFRVVAIEADPDLCKRAVSRFGKELESGRLQIVNIGIAAKPGVSDFWICEAHSVWNSFDRTISSRNGLPHHRIQVPCQTFGWVLEQCGVPFYLKIDIEGNDFLCIEALQD
;
A
#
# COMPACT_ATOMS: atom_id res chain seq x y z
N MET A 1 -7.40 -8.78 -16.41
CA MET A 1 -7.32 -7.31 -16.28
C MET A 1 -8.73 -6.73 -16.21
N GLN A 2 -8.99 -5.80 -15.31
CA GLN A 2 -10.27 -5.11 -15.12
C GLN A 2 -10.11 -3.63 -15.46
N ALA A 3 -10.82 -3.15 -16.50
CA ALA A 3 -10.61 -1.82 -17.08
C ALA A 3 -10.91 -0.64 -16.13
N ASP A 4 -11.68 -0.91 -15.06
CA ASP A 4 -12.10 0.07 -14.07
C ASP A 4 -11.33 -0.02 -12.74
N LEU A 5 -10.30 -0.88 -12.66
CA LEU A 5 -9.57 -1.16 -11.42
C LEU A 5 -8.17 -0.55 -11.43
N VAL A 6 -7.86 0.24 -10.40
CA VAL A 6 -6.54 0.83 -10.16
C VAL A 6 -5.97 0.33 -8.83
N TYR A 7 -4.68 0.04 -8.80
CA TYR A 7 -3.95 -0.25 -7.58
C TYR A 7 -3.12 0.96 -7.16
N ASP A 8 -3.21 1.32 -5.89
CA ASP A 8 -2.36 2.29 -5.20
C ASP A 8 -1.54 1.53 -4.15
N VAL A 9 -0.35 1.06 -4.53
CA VAL A 9 0.55 0.33 -3.63
C VAL A 9 1.47 1.34 -2.94
N GLY A 10 1.37 1.41 -1.61
CA GLY A 10 1.93 2.50 -0.82
C GLY A 10 0.99 3.69 -0.76
N MET A 11 -0.26 3.45 -0.33
CA MET A 11 -1.34 4.46 -0.29
C MET A 11 -0.95 5.71 0.52
N ASN A 12 -0.18 5.55 1.59
CA ASN A 12 0.20 6.63 2.50
C ASN A 12 -1.04 7.41 3.00
N ASN A 13 -1.11 8.72 2.75
CA ASN A 13 -2.22 9.56 3.18
C ASN A 13 -3.46 9.41 2.28
N GLY A 14 -3.34 8.72 1.14
CA GLY A 14 -4.40 8.43 0.18
C GLY A 14 -4.62 9.50 -0.88
N ASP A 15 -3.68 10.41 -1.15
CA ASP A 15 -3.88 11.45 -2.18
C ASP A 15 -4.00 10.87 -3.60
N ASP A 16 -3.20 9.87 -3.93
CA ASP A 16 -3.32 9.15 -5.21
C ASP A 16 -4.63 8.36 -5.28
N THR A 17 -4.98 7.63 -4.21
CA THR A 17 -6.30 6.98 -4.06
C THR A 17 -7.44 7.97 -4.31
N ALA A 18 -7.42 9.15 -3.70
CA ALA A 18 -8.44 10.19 -3.89
C ALA A 18 -8.53 10.65 -5.36
N TYR A 19 -7.38 10.81 -6.01
CA TYR A 19 -7.33 11.15 -7.43
C TYR A 19 -7.96 10.06 -8.30
N TYR A 20 -7.61 8.78 -8.12
CA TYR A 20 -8.18 7.69 -8.92
C TYR A 20 -9.68 7.49 -8.68
N LEU A 21 -10.15 7.63 -7.44
CA LEU A 21 -11.58 7.61 -7.10
C LEU A 21 -12.34 8.77 -7.78
N HIS A 22 -11.76 9.97 -7.80
CA HIS A 22 -12.32 11.13 -8.50
C HIS A 22 -12.42 10.89 -10.01
N ARG A 23 -11.44 10.18 -10.59
CA ARG A 23 -11.43 9.78 -12.01
C ARG A 23 -12.44 8.69 -12.35
N GLY A 24 -13.15 8.13 -11.37
CA GLY A 24 -14.23 7.17 -11.55
C GLY A 24 -13.79 5.70 -11.47
N PHE A 25 -12.55 5.42 -11.09
CA PHE A 25 -12.04 4.06 -10.92
C PHE A 25 -12.47 3.46 -9.58
N ARG A 26 -12.52 2.12 -9.54
CA ARG A 26 -12.39 1.37 -8.29
C ARG A 26 -10.91 1.28 -7.92
N VAL A 27 -10.62 1.38 -6.63
CA VAL A 27 -9.24 1.40 -6.12
C VAL A 27 -9.04 0.28 -5.10
N VAL A 28 -7.95 -0.47 -5.26
CA VAL A 28 -7.37 -1.29 -4.20
C VAL A 28 -6.13 -0.57 -3.70
N ALA A 29 -6.20 -0.07 -2.47
CA ALA A 29 -5.14 0.70 -1.83
C ALA A 29 -4.41 -0.18 -0.82
N ILE A 30 -3.11 -0.37 -0.98
CA ILE A 30 -2.28 -1.23 -0.13
C ILE A 30 -1.37 -0.36 0.73
N GLU A 31 -1.35 -0.61 2.03
CA GLU A 31 -0.54 0.14 2.99
C GLU A 31 -0.13 -0.72 4.19
N ALA A 32 1.14 -0.63 4.58
CA ALA A 32 1.69 -1.39 5.69
C ALA A 32 1.40 -0.73 7.04
N ASP A 33 1.44 0.61 7.11
CA ASP A 33 1.20 1.37 8.34
C ASP A 33 -0.30 1.34 8.74
N PRO A 34 -0.64 0.66 9.86
CA PRO A 34 -2.03 0.53 10.28
C PRO A 34 -2.68 1.88 10.67
N ASP A 35 -1.90 2.87 11.10
CA ASP A 35 -2.45 4.18 11.47
C ASP A 35 -2.76 5.03 10.23
N LEU A 36 -1.98 4.88 9.14
CA LEU A 36 -2.35 5.43 7.83
C LEU A 36 -3.63 4.77 7.31
N CYS A 37 -3.77 3.45 7.43
CA CYS A 37 -5.01 2.75 7.06
C CYS A 37 -6.23 3.25 7.84
N LYS A 38 -6.13 3.43 9.17
CA LYS A 38 -7.23 3.96 9.99
C LYS A 38 -7.64 5.38 9.55
N ARG A 39 -6.67 6.24 9.25
CA ARG A 39 -6.93 7.59 8.71
C ARG A 39 -7.63 7.52 7.37
N ALA A 40 -7.19 6.63 6.47
CA ALA A 40 -7.83 6.43 5.17
C ALA A 40 -9.27 5.91 5.31
N VAL A 41 -9.54 4.98 6.23
CA VAL A 41 -10.91 4.51 6.52
C VAL A 41 -11.82 5.67 6.92
N SER A 42 -11.30 6.59 7.74
CA SER A 42 -12.06 7.79 8.14
C SER A 42 -12.26 8.77 6.97
N ARG A 43 -11.24 8.91 6.10
CA ARG A 43 -11.26 9.83 4.95
C ARG A 43 -12.20 9.36 3.83
N PHE A 44 -12.28 8.05 3.58
CA PHE A 44 -12.94 7.46 2.41
C PHE A 44 -14.16 6.60 2.74
N GLY A 45 -14.87 6.92 3.83
CA GLY A 45 -16.01 6.11 4.31
C GLY A 45 -17.06 5.84 3.23
N LYS A 46 -17.40 6.83 2.40
CA LYS A 46 -18.39 6.67 1.31
C LYS A 46 -17.91 5.73 0.21
N GLU A 47 -16.63 5.81 -0.16
CA GLU A 47 -16.03 4.97 -1.19
C GLU A 47 -15.88 3.53 -0.71
N LEU A 48 -15.60 3.32 0.58
CA LEU A 48 -15.62 2.02 1.23
C LEU A 48 -17.02 1.42 1.25
N GLU A 49 -18.03 2.19 1.71
CA GLU A 49 -19.43 1.75 1.75
C GLU A 49 -19.99 1.40 0.37
N SER A 50 -19.60 2.17 -0.66
CA SER A 50 -20.02 1.91 -2.06
C SER A 50 -19.21 0.82 -2.76
N GLY A 51 -18.18 0.26 -2.13
CA GLY A 51 -17.29 -0.74 -2.74
C GLY A 51 -16.37 -0.18 -3.83
N ARG A 52 -16.24 1.14 -3.94
CA ARG A 52 -15.30 1.79 -4.87
C ARG A 52 -13.87 1.83 -4.34
N LEU A 53 -13.68 1.69 -3.05
CA LEU A 53 -12.37 1.55 -2.42
C LEU A 53 -12.31 0.25 -1.61
N GLN A 54 -11.19 -0.45 -1.72
CA GLN A 54 -10.77 -1.50 -0.79
C GLN A 54 -9.40 -1.11 -0.21
N ILE A 55 -9.28 -1.09 1.11
CA ILE A 55 -8.00 -0.86 1.79
C ILE A 55 -7.46 -2.21 2.26
N VAL A 56 -6.24 -2.56 1.85
CA VAL A 56 -5.55 -3.79 2.24
C VAL A 56 -4.38 -3.42 3.14
N ASN A 57 -4.57 -3.56 4.45
CA ASN A 57 -3.54 -3.22 5.44
C ASN A 57 -2.52 -4.36 5.60
N ILE A 58 -1.57 -4.43 4.68
CA ILE A 58 -0.48 -5.40 4.64
C ILE A 58 0.78 -4.73 4.08
N GLY A 59 1.94 -5.26 4.42
CA GLY A 59 3.16 -5.04 3.63
C GLY A 59 3.29 -6.02 2.47
N ILE A 60 3.84 -5.56 1.35
CA ILE A 60 4.25 -6.45 0.26
C ILE A 60 5.62 -7.03 0.57
N ALA A 61 5.72 -8.36 0.58
CA ALA A 61 6.94 -9.10 0.86
C ALA A 61 7.07 -10.35 -0.02
N ALA A 62 8.28 -10.91 -0.08
CA ALA A 62 8.57 -12.10 -0.89
C ALA A 62 7.84 -13.37 -0.44
N LYS A 63 7.31 -13.39 0.79
CA LYS A 63 6.51 -14.50 1.34
C LYS A 63 5.49 -13.99 2.37
N PRO A 64 4.39 -14.73 2.59
CA PRO A 64 3.45 -14.42 3.65
C PRO A 64 4.10 -14.47 5.04
N GLY A 65 3.60 -13.67 5.97
CA GLY A 65 4.03 -13.73 7.37
C GLY A 65 3.86 -12.41 8.11
N VAL A 66 4.70 -12.19 9.10
CA VAL A 66 4.81 -10.92 9.83
C VAL A 66 6.27 -10.47 9.72
N SER A 67 6.51 -9.18 9.48
CA SER A 67 7.86 -8.64 9.34
C SER A 67 7.99 -7.31 10.07
N ASP A 68 9.23 -6.98 10.44
CA ASP A 68 9.59 -5.67 10.97
C ASP A 68 9.42 -4.61 9.87
N PHE A 69 8.69 -3.56 10.19
CA PHE A 69 8.49 -2.39 9.33
C PHE A 69 8.83 -1.13 10.12
N TRP A 70 9.48 -0.18 9.48
CA TRP A 70 10.00 1.02 10.12
C TRP A 70 9.17 2.24 9.75
N ILE A 71 8.75 2.97 10.78
CA ILE A 71 8.00 4.22 10.66
C ILE A 71 8.97 5.38 10.83
N CYS A 72 8.99 6.29 9.87
CA CYS A 72 9.66 7.58 10.00
C CYS A 72 8.67 8.58 10.60
N GLU A 73 8.95 9.10 11.81
CA GLU A 73 7.98 9.91 12.55
C GLU A 73 7.69 11.26 11.88
N ALA A 74 8.67 11.79 11.13
CA ALA A 74 8.56 13.09 10.46
C ALA A 74 7.95 12.99 9.06
N HIS A 75 8.16 11.87 8.36
CA HIS A 75 7.83 11.72 6.94
C HIS A 75 7.31 10.31 6.65
N SER A 76 5.98 10.14 6.63
CA SER A 76 5.37 8.83 6.35
C SER A 76 5.72 8.26 4.97
N VAL A 77 6.07 9.12 4.01
CA VAL A 77 6.62 8.72 2.70
C VAL A 77 7.94 7.95 2.81
N TRP A 78 8.62 7.94 3.96
CA TRP A 78 9.86 7.18 4.18
C TRP A 78 9.64 5.93 5.06
N ASN A 79 8.39 5.55 5.31
CA ASN A 79 8.09 4.28 5.95
C ASN A 79 8.56 3.13 5.04
N SER A 80 9.33 2.18 5.56
CA SER A 80 9.93 1.12 4.75
C SER A 80 10.27 -0.13 5.56
N PHE A 81 10.42 -1.25 4.85
CA PHE A 81 11.07 -2.45 5.40
C PHE A 81 12.58 -2.24 5.60
N ASP A 82 13.20 -1.28 4.91
CA ASP A 82 14.58 -0.89 5.11
C ASP A 82 14.69 0.25 6.14
N ARG A 83 15.25 -0.07 7.29
CA ARG A 83 15.52 0.91 8.36
C ARG A 83 16.32 2.12 7.87
N THR A 84 17.25 1.94 6.92
CA THR A 84 18.10 3.03 6.44
C THR A 84 17.29 4.11 5.71
N ILE A 85 16.16 3.74 5.11
CA ILE A 85 15.22 4.67 4.48
C ILE A 85 14.45 5.44 5.55
N SER A 86 13.84 4.75 6.51
CA SER A 86 13.04 5.41 7.56
C SER A 86 13.87 6.23 8.54
N SER A 87 15.18 5.95 8.64
CA SER A 87 16.15 6.71 9.43
C SER A 87 16.98 7.70 8.62
N ARG A 88 16.60 7.97 7.36
CA ARG A 88 17.31 8.91 6.47
C ARG A 88 17.57 10.24 7.19
N ASN A 89 18.78 10.77 7.04
CA ASN A 89 19.25 11.98 7.72
C ASN A 89 19.25 11.90 9.26
N GLY A 90 19.22 10.69 9.83
CA GLY A 90 19.19 10.49 11.29
C GLY A 90 17.85 10.84 11.92
N LEU A 91 16.77 10.88 11.14
CA LEU A 91 15.44 11.23 11.65
C LEU A 91 14.91 10.20 12.66
N PRO A 92 14.08 10.64 13.63
CA PRO A 92 13.40 9.73 14.54
C PRO A 92 12.56 8.70 13.80
N HIS A 93 12.71 7.45 14.23
CA HIS A 93 12.05 6.29 13.65
C HIS A 93 11.80 5.25 14.72
N HIS A 94 10.75 4.46 14.55
CA HIS A 94 10.47 3.31 15.39
C HIS A 94 10.03 2.12 14.55
N ARG A 95 10.07 0.95 15.17
CA ARG A 95 9.76 -0.32 14.53
C ARG A 95 8.37 -0.78 14.95
N ILE A 96 7.61 -1.26 13.99
CA ILE A 96 6.35 -1.98 14.19
C ILE A 96 6.42 -3.36 13.52
N GLN A 97 5.48 -4.24 13.84
CA GLN A 97 5.30 -5.52 13.17
C GLN A 97 4.03 -5.47 12.33
N VAL A 98 4.12 -5.78 11.04
CA VAL A 98 2.99 -5.71 10.11
C VAL A 98 2.74 -7.07 9.45
N PRO A 99 1.47 -7.46 9.22
CA PRO A 99 1.17 -8.62 8.39
C PRO A 99 1.65 -8.36 6.96
N CYS A 100 2.15 -9.41 6.31
CA CYS A 100 2.73 -9.35 4.97
C CYS A 100 2.14 -10.43 4.07
N GLN A 101 2.00 -10.10 2.80
CA GLN A 101 1.62 -11.03 1.73
C GLN A 101 2.44 -10.78 0.46
N THR A 102 2.43 -11.74 -0.46
CA THR A 102 3.00 -11.55 -1.80
C THR A 102 2.07 -10.70 -2.65
N PHE A 103 2.63 -9.99 -3.64
CA PHE A 103 1.79 -9.23 -4.56
C PHE A 103 0.91 -10.14 -5.43
N GLY A 104 1.41 -11.32 -5.81
CA GLY A 104 0.63 -12.35 -6.50
C GLY A 104 -0.63 -12.75 -5.73
N TRP A 105 -0.54 -12.94 -4.41
CA TRP A 105 -1.72 -13.19 -3.58
C TRP A 105 -2.75 -12.05 -3.67
N VAL A 106 -2.30 -10.78 -3.68
CA VAL A 106 -3.21 -9.63 -3.83
C VAL A 106 -3.91 -9.67 -5.20
N LEU A 107 -3.18 -9.99 -6.28
CA LEU A 107 -3.75 -10.13 -7.61
C LEU A 107 -4.78 -11.27 -7.67
N GLU A 108 -4.55 -12.39 -6.99
CA GLU A 108 -5.51 -13.50 -6.90
C GLU A 108 -6.79 -13.08 -6.15
N GLN A 109 -6.66 -12.32 -5.05
CA GLN A 109 -7.81 -11.94 -4.23
C GLN A 109 -8.63 -10.78 -4.82
N CYS A 110 -7.96 -9.81 -5.43
CA CYS A 110 -8.58 -8.55 -5.84
C CYS A 110 -8.66 -8.39 -7.38
N GLY A 111 -8.03 -9.32 -8.10
CA GLY A 111 -7.96 -9.38 -9.55
C GLY A 111 -6.82 -8.54 -10.14
N VAL A 112 -6.72 -8.54 -11.48
CA VAL A 112 -5.63 -7.83 -12.18
C VAL A 112 -6.05 -6.40 -12.54
N PRO A 113 -5.33 -5.35 -12.09
CA PRO A 113 -5.71 -3.95 -12.34
C PRO A 113 -5.44 -3.51 -13.79
N PHE A 114 -6.12 -2.45 -14.21
CA PHE A 114 -5.81 -1.71 -15.44
C PHE A 114 -4.59 -0.81 -15.27
N TYR A 115 -4.42 -0.22 -14.09
CA TYR A 115 -3.29 0.64 -13.77
C TYR A 115 -2.74 0.30 -12.38
N LEU A 116 -1.41 0.25 -12.27
CA LEU A 116 -0.71 -0.12 -11.05
C LEU A 116 0.31 0.98 -10.71
N LYS A 117 0.01 1.76 -9.67
CA LYS A 117 0.97 2.65 -9.03
C LYS A 117 1.69 1.89 -7.92
N ILE A 118 3.03 2.00 -7.89
CA ILE A 118 3.88 1.37 -6.88
C ILE A 118 4.82 2.43 -6.33
N ASP A 119 4.76 2.64 -5.03
CA ASP A 119 5.68 3.52 -4.29
C ASP A 119 5.76 3.04 -2.84
N ILE A 120 6.55 2.00 -2.59
CA ILE A 120 6.71 1.37 -1.26
C ILE A 120 8.15 1.34 -0.77
N GLU A 121 9.00 2.20 -1.36
CA GLU A 121 10.34 2.54 -0.87
C GLU A 121 11.20 1.30 -0.54
N GLY A 122 11.41 0.42 -1.53
CA GLY A 122 12.41 -0.65 -1.48
C GLY A 122 11.91 -2.02 -1.93
N ASN A 123 10.64 -2.34 -1.70
CA ASN A 123 10.04 -3.64 -2.08
C ASN A 123 9.30 -3.60 -3.42
N ASP A 124 9.43 -2.51 -4.18
CA ASP A 124 8.68 -2.25 -5.42
C ASP A 124 8.88 -3.35 -6.48
N PHE A 125 10.09 -3.91 -6.54
CA PHE A 125 10.44 -4.99 -7.47
C PHE A 125 9.59 -6.24 -7.29
N LEU A 126 9.13 -6.54 -6.06
CA LEU A 126 8.27 -7.69 -5.78
C LEU A 126 6.90 -7.59 -6.46
N CYS A 127 6.41 -6.36 -6.64
CA CYS A 127 5.18 -6.13 -7.40
C CYS A 127 5.39 -6.40 -8.89
N ILE A 128 6.55 -6.05 -9.43
CA ILE A 128 6.88 -6.24 -10.85
C ILE A 128 7.14 -7.71 -11.17
N GLU A 129 7.88 -8.42 -10.33
CA GLU A 129 8.14 -9.85 -10.49
C GLU A 129 6.84 -10.66 -10.58
N ALA A 130 5.87 -10.35 -9.74
CA ALA A 130 4.56 -11.01 -9.72
C ALA A 130 3.68 -10.74 -10.96
N LEU A 131 4.10 -9.89 -11.90
CA LEU A 131 3.41 -9.64 -13.18
C LEU A 131 3.99 -10.44 -14.35
N GLN A 132 5.06 -11.19 -14.12
CA GLN A 132 5.74 -11.97 -15.17
C GLN A 132 5.15 -13.38 -15.34
N ASP A 133 4.27 -13.80 -14.44
CA ASP A 133 3.56 -15.08 -14.43
C ASP A 133 2.17 -14.97 -15.09
#